data_AF-A0A1H5AJB8-F1
#
_entry.id   AF-A0A1H5AJB8-F1
#
_cell.length_a   1.000
_cell.length_b   1.000
_cell.length_c   1.000
_cell.angle_alpha   90.00
_cell.angle_beta   90.00
_cell.angle_gamma   90.00
#
_symmetry.space_group_name_H-M   'P 1'
#
loop_
_entity.id
_entity.type
_entity.pdbx_description
1 polymer ?
#
loop_
_entity_poly.entity_id
_entity_poly.type
_entity_poly.pdbx_seq_one_letter_code
_entity_poly.pdbx_strand_id
1 'polypeptide(L)'
;MSQAEKIVIADAPLRWQDVVAVARHGAQLELSAQAWARIENAQAIVQRIVTSGERAYGVNTGLGALCNVSLKDEQLSQLSRNTLLSHACGVGAPLTDEQTRAIMCAAIRNYSHGKSGIHRRVVEALLALLNRGITPQVPSQGSVGYLTHMAHIGIALLGVGNVSYRGQIVSAQQALAEEGLQPVQLGAKDGLCLVNGTPCMSGLSSLAIADATRLLQWADVIGAMSFEAQRGQIAAFDAEIIALKPHPGMQQVGINLRSLLDGSEVIASSKGIRTQDALSIRSIPQVHGAARDQLAHAIQQIETELNGCTDNPLLLGTPDNFRIMSQANPHGQSVAMAADLLAIAMAEIGSIAERRLDRLINPHVSGLPAFLVANPGVNSGMMIVQYVAASLCAENRQLAQPAVLDNYVTSGLQEDHLSMGTNAALKLHRALENCTQILAIEYLLAAQAFEFLKEQRFGAGTDTAWRLLRERVPAYDQDRWLAPDIAAAAGVLKDSNLLHKALPNLN
;
A
#
# COMPACT_ATOMS: atom_id res chain seq x y z
N MET A 1 7.58 26.81 -10.46
CA MET A 1 6.92 25.80 -9.60
C MET A 1 5.78 25.25 -10.42
N SER A 2 5.85 23.98 -10.87
CA SER A 2 4.67 23.39 -11.52
C SER A 2 3.53 23.47 -10.51
N GLN A 3 2.34 23.92 -10.93
CA GLN A 3 1.17 23.83 -10.06
C GLN A 3 1.07 22.37 -9.59
N ALA A 4 1.15 22.15 -8.28
CA ALA A 4 0.93 20.82 -7.72
C ALA A 4 -0.44 20.34 -8.22
N GLU A 5 -0.51 19.08 -8.61
CA GLU A 5 -1.78 18.44 -8.98
C GLU A 5 -2.80 18.67 -7.86
N LYS A 6 -4.07 18.89 -8.22
CA LYS A 6 -5.12 19.24 -7.28
C LYS A 6 -6.21 18.17 -7.30
N ILE A 7 -6.42 17.53 -6.17
CA ILE A 7 -7.48 16.55 -5.94
C ILE A 7 -8.63 17.24 -5.21
N VAL A 8 -9.81 17.26 -5.82
CA VAL A 8 -11.02 17.83 -5.22
C VAL A 8 -11.97 16.71 -4.85
N ILE A 9 -12.22 16.53 -3.56
CA ILE A 9 -13.25 15.63 -3.07
C ILE A 9 -14.62 16.27 -3.30
N ALA A 10 -15.32 15.77 -4.31
CA ALA A 10 -16.69 16.12 -4.65
C ALA A 10 -17.59 14.87 -4.53
N ASP A 11 -18.51 14.67 -5.49
CA ASP A 11 -19.44 13.54 -5.50
C ASP A 11 -18.89 12.31 -6.22
N ALA A 12 -17.85 12.48 -7.05
CA ALA A 12 -17.16 11.35 -7.65
C ALA A 12 -16.51 10.47 -6.57
N PRO A 13 -16.48 9.13 -6.77
CA PRO A 13 -15.73 8.23 -5.90
C PRO A 13 -14.25 8.60 -5.88
N LEU A 14 -13.65 8.65 -4.69
CA LEU A 14 -12.21 8.78 -4.52
C LEU A 14 -11.56 7.44 -4.86
N ARG A 15 -10.48 7.46 -5.63
CA ARG A 15 -9.72 6.28 -6.03
C ARG A 15 -8.42 6.17 -5.25
N TRP A 16 -7.82 4.98 -5.23
CA TRP A 16 -6.53 4.80 -4.53
C TRP A 16 -5.41 5.65 -5.15
N GLN A 17 -5.48 5.93 -6.46
CA GLN A 17 -4.52 6.81 -7.15
C GLN A 17 -4.57 8.25 -6.60
N ASP A 18 -5.75 8.75 -6.26
CA ASP A 18 -5.91 10.09 -5.68
C ASP A 18 -5.22 10.17 -4.31
N VAL A 19 -5.37 9.12 -3.50
CA VAL A 19 -4.68 8.98 -2.21
C VAL A 19 -3.16 8.96 -2.41
N VAL A 20 -2.67 8.23 -3.41
CA VAL A 20 -1.24 8.17 -3.74
C VAL A 20 -0.72 9.52 -4.22
N ALA A 21 -1.45 10.23 -5.08
CA ALA A 21 -1.09 11.56 -5.56
C ALA A 21 -0.91 12.55 -4.40
N VAL A 22 -1.82 12.51 -3.43
CA VAL A 22 -1.73 13.32 -2.21
C VAL A 22 -0.56 12.87 -1.33
N ALA A 23 -0.47 11.57 -1.04
CA ALA A 23 0.47 11.02 -0.08
C ALA A 23 1.93 11.09 -0.54
N ARG A 24 2.20 10.63 -1.78
CA ARG A 24 3.55 10.49 -2.35
C ARG A 24 3.98 11.67 -3.22
N HIS A 25 3.05 12.27 -3.95
CA HIS A 25 3.36 13.27 -4.98
C HIS A 25 3.03 14.71 -4.55
N GLY A 26 2.51 14.89 -3.33
CA GLY A 26 2.25 16.21 -2.77
C GLY A 26 1.10 16.95 -3.44
N ALA A 27 0.17 16.23 -4.10
CA ALA A 27 -1.03 16.85 -4.64
C ALA A 27 -1.82 17.56 -3.53
N GLN A 28 -2.36 18.73 -3.85
CA GLN A 28 -3.19 19.48 -2.91
C GLN A 28 -4.58 18.85 -2.82
N LEU A 29 -5.06 18.64 -1.60
CA LEU A 29 -6.40 18.13 -1.34
C LEU A 29 -7.34 19.28 -0.99
N GLU A 30 -8.51 19.31 -1.60
CA GLU A 30 -9.59 20.25 -1.29
C GLU A 30 -10.95 19.55 -1.22
N LEU A 31 -11.89 20.14 -0.46
CA LEU A 31 -13.28 19.72 -0.43
C LEU A 31 -14.15 20.66 -1.27
N SER A 32 -15.08 20.10 -2.03
CA SER A 32 -16.08 20.91 -2.75
C SER A 32 -17.02 21.65 -1.79
N ALA A 33 -17.70 22.69 -2.28
CA ALA A 33 -18.72 23.40 -1.49
C ALA A 33 -19.83 22.47 -0.98
N GLN A 34 -20.18 21.44 -1.76
CA GLN A 34 -21.18 20.46 -1.36
C GLN A 34 -20.68 19.55 -0.23
N ALA A 35 -19.41 19.12 -0.27
CA ALA A 35 -18.82 18.35 0.82
C ALA A 35 -18.80 19.15 2.13
N TRP A 36 -18.47 20.46 2.06
CA TRP A 36 -18.58 21.35 3.22
C TRP A 36 -20.00 21.47 3.76
N ALA A 37 -20.99 21.68 2.88
CA ALA A 37 -22.39 21.76 3.29
C ALA A 37 -22.87 20.49 4.00
N ARG A 38 -22.41 19.30 3.57
CA ARG A 38 -22.73 18.03 4.25
C ARG A 38 -22.10 17.94 5.64
N ILE A 39 -20.84 18.36 5.79
CA ILE A 39 -20.15 18.41 7.09
C ILE A 39 -20.87 19.34 8.05
N GLU A 40 -21.23 20.54 7.58
CA GLU A 40 -21.92 21.57 8.37
C GLU A 40 -23.32 21.11 8.80
N ASN A 41 -24.08 20.45 7.92
CA ASN A 41 -25.37 19.85 8.29
C ASN A 41 -25.21 18.81 9.43
N ALA A 42 -24.22 17.92 9.35
CA ALA A 42 -23.98 16.94 10.39
C ALA A 42 -23.55 17.59 11.72
N GLN A 43 -22.72 18.62 11.66
CA GLN A 43 -22.31 19.37 12.85
C GLN A 43 -23.50 20.12 13.49
N ALA A 44 -24.41 20.67 12.69
CA ALA A 44 -25.62 21.32 13.18
C ALA A 44 -26.56 20.33 13.90
N ILE A 45 -26.61 19.07 13.45
CA ILE A 45 -27.32 17.99 14.17
C ILE A 45 -26.68 17.74 15.54
N VAL A 46 -25.35 17.62 15.62
CA VAL A 46 -24.63 17.49 16.90
C VAL A 46 -24.97 18.64 17.84
N GLN A 47 -24.93 19.88 17.34
CA GLN A 47 -25.25 21.06 18.15
C GLN A 47 -26.69 21.03 18.65
N ARG A 48 -27.65 20.62 17.81
CA ARG A 48 -29.06 20.47 18.21
C ARG A 48 -29.23 19.45 19.34
N ILE A 49 -28.56 18.29 19.24
CA ILE A 49 -28.60 17.25 20.26
C ILE A 49 -28.07 17.79 21.59
N VAL A 50 -26.89 18.42 21.57
CA VAL A 50 -26.27 19.01 22.76
C VAL A 50 -27.20 20.03 23.42
N THR A 51 -27.80 20.94 22.63
CA THR A 51 -28.72 21.96 23.14
C THR A 51 -30.05 21.36 23.65
N SER A 52 -30.55 20.28 23.04
CA SER A 52 -31.80 19.63 23.45
C SER A 52 -31.67 18.79 24.73
N GLY A 53 -30.47 18.31 25.06
CA GLY A 53 -30.21 17.40 26.18
C GLY A 53 -30.60 15.94 25.93
N GLU A 54 -31.04 15.57 24.73
CA GLU A 54 -31.31 14.18 24.35
C GLU A 54 -30.02 13.34 24.41
N ARG A 55 -30.06 12.16 25.05
CA ARG A 55 -28.87 11.31 25.21
C ARG A 55 -28.46 10.67 23.89
N ALA A 56 -27.18 10.84 23.53
CA ALA A 56 -26.61 10.31 22.31
C ALA A 56 -25.15 9.85 22.53
N TYR A 57 -24.86 8.59 22.16
CA TYR A 57 -23.55 7.94 22.34
C TYR A 57 -22.42 8.77 21.75
N GLY A 58 -21.40 9.10 22.56
CA GLY A 58 -20.22 9.84 22.13
C GLY A 58 -20.47 11.29 21.66
N VAL A 59 -21.72 11.77 21.75
CA VAL A 59 -22.11 13.16 21.49
C VAL A 59 -22.21 13.91 22.81
N ASN A 60 -23.04 13.43 23.73
CA ASN A 60 -23.17 13.97 25.09
C ASN A 60 -23.11 12.88 26.18
N THR A 61 -22.59 11.70 25.83
CA THR A 61 -22.25 10.65 26.78
C THR A 61 -20.79 10.21 26.69
N GLY A 62 -20.31 9.43 27.66
CA GLY A 62 -18.97 8.81 27.63
C GLY A 62 -18.78 7.77 26.50
N LEU A 63 -17.56 7.24 26.37
CA LEU A 63 -17.17 6.29 25.32
C LEU A 63 -17.00 4.86 25.86
N GLY A 64 -17.17 3.85 25.00
CA GLY A 64 -16.99 2.44 25.36
C GLY A 64 -17.84 2.04 26.56
N ALA A 65 -17.22 1.45 27.58
CA ALA A 65 -17.88 1.04 28.83
C ALA A 65 -18.56 2.20 29.61
N LEU A 66 -18.26 3.47 29.27
CA LEU A 66 -18.84 4.67 29.92
C LEU A 66 -20.01 5.27 29.13
N CYS A 67 -20.58 4.54 28.16
CA CYS A 67 -21.62 5.02 27.24
C CYS A 67 -22.90 5.57 27.91
N ASN A 68 -23.16 5.24 29.17
CA ASN A 68 -24.34 5.65 29.93
C ASN A 68 -24.15 6.94 30.78
N VAL A 69 -22.96 7.54 30.81
CA VAL A 69 -22.67 8.74 31.63
C VAL A 69 -22.91 10.01 30.80
N SER A 70 -23.85 10.89 31.21
CA SER A 70 -24.13 12.17 30.52
C SER A 70 -23.15 13.29 30.88
N LEU A 71 -22.82 14.15 29.91
CA LEU A 71 -21.84 15.23 30.02
C LEU A 71 -22.45 16.58 29.57
N LYS A 72 -21.90 17.70 30.08
CA LYS A 72 -22.35 19.07 29.74
C LYS A 72 -21.19 19.95 29.26
N ASP A 73 -21.47 20.77 28.23
CA ASP A 73 -20.66 21.91 27.77
C ASP A 73 -19.14 21.67 27.76
N GLU A 74 -18.39 22.30 28.67
CA GLU A 74 -16.92 22.21 28.77
C GLU A 74 -16.42 20.76 28.91
N GLN A 75 -17.22 19.88 29.51
CA GLN A 75 -16.89 18.46 29.64
C GLN A 75 -16.84 17.76 28.29
N LEU A 76 -17.57 18.23 27.27
CA LEU A 76 -17.56 17.63 25.93
C LEU A 76 -16.26 17.94 25.20
N SER A 77 -15.80 19.20 25.26
CA SER A 77 -14.50 19.60 24.72
C SER A 77 -13.36 18.90 25.45
N GLN A 78 -13.45 18.81 26.78
CA GLN A 78 -12.47 18.08 27.59
C GLN A 78 -12.48 16.58 27.28
N LEU A 79 -13.65 15.96 27.07
CA LEU A 79 -13.76 14.56 26.65
C LEU A 79 -13.06 14.36 25.31
N SER A 80 -13.37 15.16 24.29
CA SER A 80 -12.73 15.06 22.97
C SER A 80 -11.20 15.15 23.07
N ARG A 81 -10.68 16.10 23.86
CA ARG A 81 -9.24 16.22 24.11
C ARG A 81 -8.65 15.00 24.82
N ASN A 82 -9.31 14.53 25.87
CA ASN A 82 -8.85 13.40 26.66
C ASN A 82 -8.86 12.10 25.86
N THR A 83 -9.86 11.90 25.00
CA THR A 83 -9.93 10.77 24.07
C THR A 83 -8.68 10.72 23.20
N LEU A 84 -8.29 11.83 22.58
CA LEU A 84 -7.06 11.86 21.77
C LEU A 84 -5.82 11.50 22.59
N LEU A 85 -5.66 12.08 23.77
CA LEU A 85 -4.49 11.83 24.61
C LEU A 85 -4.42 10.39 25.15
N SER A 86 -5.55 9.81 25.56
CA SER A 86 -5.56 8.45 26.11
C SER A 86 -5.41 7.38 25.02
N HIS A 87 -5.86 7.66 23.80
CA HIS A 87 -5.79 6.72 22.68
C HIS A 87 -4.52 6.85 21.85
N ALA A 88 -3.75 7.94 21.99
CA ALA A 88 -2.44 8.12 21.35
C ALA A 88 -1.35 7.31 22.07
N CYS A 89 -1.54 6.00 22.18
CA CYS A 89 -0.70 5.06 22.94
C CYS A 89 0.08 4.06 22.07
N GLY A 90 0.10 4.28 20.75
CA GLY A 90 0.87 3.46 19.81
C GLY A 90 2.38 3.46 20.08
N VAL A 91 3.05 2.41 19.61
CA VAL A 91 4.48 2.13 19.84
C VAL A 91 5.21 1.71 18.57
N GLY A 92 6.53 1.52 18.64
CA GLY A 92 7.36 1.08 17.53
C GLY A 92 7.88 2.23 16.66
N ALA A 93 8.58 1.87 15.58
CA ALA A 93 9.11 2.85 14.63
C ALA A 93 7.96 3.67 14.02
N PRO A 94 8.16 4.99 13.78
CA PRO A 94 7.16 5.80 13.10
C PRO A 94 6.83 5.25 11.70
N LEU A 95 5.57 5.40 11.31
CA LEU A 95 5.16 5.30 9.91
C LEU A 95 5.94 6.32 9.08
N THR A 96 6.14 5.99 7.81
CA THR A 96 6.71 6.94 6.84
C THR A 96 5.75 8.12 6.63
N ASP A 97 6.29 9.25 6.18
CA ASP A 97 5.48 10.43 5.89
C ASP A 97 4.37 10.13 4.87
N GLU A 98 4.67 9.36 3.82
CA GLU A 98 3.65 8.95 2.84
C GLU A 98 2.51 8.15 3.48
N GLN A 99 2.81 7.22 4.39
CA GLN A 99 1.82 6.41 5.08
C GLN A 99 0.92 7.29 5.96
N THR A 100 1.48 8.16 6.80
CA THR A 100 0.66 9.07 7.62
C THR A 100 -0.20 9.99 6.76
N ARG A 101 0.34 10.53 5.67
CA ARG A 101 -0.42 11.40 4.75
C ARG A 101 -1.57 10.66 4.08
N ALA A 102 -1.39 9.38 3.71
CA ALA A 102 -2.45 8.56 3.14
C ALA A 102 -3.59 8.32 4.15
N ILE A 103 -3.25 8.08 5.43
CA ILE A 103 -4.24 7.95 6.52
C ILE A 103 -5.05 9.25 6.68
N MET A 104 -4.36 10.40 6.69
CA MET A 104 -5.02 11.71 6.77
C MET A 104 -5.95 11.96 5.58
N CYS A 105 -5.53 11.62 4.35
CA CYS A 105 -6.36 11.74 3.15
C CYS A 105 -7.64 10.88 3.26
N ALA A 106 -7.50 9.62 3.67
CA ALA A 106 -8.64 8.71 3.89
C ALA A 106 -9.58 9.22 4.99
N ALA A 107 -9.05 9.81 6.05
CA ALA A 107 -9.87 10.40 7.12
C ALA A 107 -10.69 11.60 6.62
N ILE A 108 -10.06 12.52 5.89
CA ILE A 108 -10.74 13.67 5.28
C ILE A 108 -11.84 13.21 4.32
N ARG A 109 -11.60 12.15 3.53
CA ARG A 109 -12.64 11.54 2.69
C ARG A 109 -13.81 11.00 3.53
N ASN A 110 -13.54 10.24 4.59
CA ASN A 110 -14.58 9.74 5.49
C ASN A 110 -15.45 10.89 6.03
N TYR A 111 -14.83 11.99 6.47
CA TYR A 111 -15.56 13.17 6.97
C TYR A 111 -16.37 13.89 5.88
N SER A 112 -15.89 13.89 4.63
CA SER A 112 -16.55 14.57 3.49
C SER A 112 -17.93 14.02 3.14
N HIS A 113 -18.27 12.82 3.60
CA HIS A 113 -19.62 12.27 3.47
C HIS A 113 -20.63 13.01 4.35
N GLY A 114 -20.17 13.76 5.36
CA GLY A 114 -21.00 14.56 6.25
C GLY A 114 -22.00 13.73 7.04
N LYS A 115 -21.53 12.61 7.59
CA LYS A 115 -22.31 11.73 8.48
C LYS A 115 -21.71 11.59 9.87
N SER A 116 -20.49 12.09 10.07
CA SER A 116 -19.76 12.05 11.35
C SER A 116 -20.22 13.09 12.36
N GLY A 117 -20.50 14.33 11.93
CA GLY A 117 -20.75 15.45 12.86
C GLY A 117 -19.49 16.09 13.44
N ILE A 118 -18.35 15.95 12.76
CA ILE A 118 -17.09 16.62 13.10
C ILE A 118 -17.16 18.12 12.79
N HIS A 119 -16.50 18.96 13.58
CA HIS A 119 -16.44 20.40 13.31
C HIS A 119 -15.61 20.72 12.07
N ARG A 120 -16.10 21.68 11.27
CA ARG A 120 -15.43 22.23 10.09
C ARG A 120 -13.95 22.58 10.36
N ARG A 121 -13.67 23.29 11.45
CA ARG A 121 -12.31 23.73 11.84
C ARG A 121 -11.32 22.58 12.01
N VAL A 122 -11.78 21.38 12.40
CA VAL A 122 -10.93 20.20 12.55
C VAL A 122 -10.52 19.67 11.18
N VAL A 123 -11.47 19.60 10.25
CA VAL A 123 -11.23 19.17 8.86
C VAL A 123 -10.34 20.18 8.13
N GLU A 124 -10.56 21.48 8.33
CA GLU A 124 -9.70 22.55 7.80
C GLU A 124 -8.25 22.43 8.30
N ALA A 125 -8.07 22.11 9.59
CA ALA A 125 -6.74 21.91 10.15
C ALA A 125 -6.04 20.66 9.60
N LEU A 126 -6.76 19.54 9.40
CA LEU A 126 -6.21 18.35 8.74
C LEU A 126 -5.78 18.64 7.30
N LEU A 127 -6.61 19.37 6.54
CA LEU A 127 -6.27 19.85 5.21
C LEU A 127 -5.03 20.75 5.23
N ALA A 128 -4.94 21.66 6.21
CA ALA A 128 -3.79 22.55 6.36
C ALA A 128 -2.49 21.78 6.65
N LEU A 129 -2.51 20.82 7.58
CA LEU A 129 -1.35 19.95 7.85
C LEU A 129 -0.90 19.23 6.57
N LEU A 130 -1.84 18.59 5.87
CA LEU A 130 -1.56 17.79 4.68
C LEU A 130 -1.03 18.65 3.51
N ASN A 131 -1.65 19.80 3.24
CA ASN A 131 -1.28 20.69 2.14
C ASN A 131 -0.01 21.52 2.42
N ARG A 132 0.34 21.75 3.70
CA ARG A 132 1.58 22.46 4.09
C ARG A 132 2.74 21.53 4.42
N GLY A 133 2.55 20.22 4.27
CA GLY A 133 3.60 19.22 4.51
C GLY A 133 4.01 19.10 5.98
N ILE A 134 3.08 19.34 6.91
CA ILE A 134 3.26 19.04 8.33
C ILE A 134 2.69 17.64 8.58
N THR A 135 3.56 16.65 8.78
CA THR A 135 3.15 15.25 8.85
C THR A 135 3.36 14.69 10.26
N PRO A 136 2.30 14.29 11.00
CA PRO A 136 2.43 13.70 12.33
C PRO A 136 3.36 12.49 12.39
N GLN A 137 4.18 12.40 13.44
CA GLN A 137 4.97 11.20 13.74
C GLN A 137 4.06 10.17 14.43
N VAL A 138 3.57 9.20 13.66
CA VAL A 138 2.64 8.17 14.12
C VAL A 138 3.39 6.85 14.31
N PRO A 139 3.46 6.28 15.52
CA PRO A 139 4.05 4.96 15.72
C PRO A 139 3.31 3.87 14.93
N SER A 140 4.04 2.92 14.36
CA SER A 140 3.47 1.90 13.46
C SER A 140 2.58 0.87 14.18
N GLN A 141 2.80 0.57 15.47
CA GLN A 141 2.16 -0.53 16.18
C GLN A 141 1.16 -0.05 17.24
N GLY A 142 0.23 -0.94 17.63
CA GLY A 142 -0.71 -0.71 18.74
C GLY A 142 -2.16 -0.42 18.32
N SER A 143 -2.51 -0.57 17.04
CA SER A 143 -3.92 -0.53 16.59
C SER A 143 -4.45 -1.93 16.29
N VAL A 144 -5.70 -2.15 16.65
CA VAL A 144 -6.49 -3.34 16.32
C VAL A 144 -7.40 -3.15 15.10
N GLY A 145 -7.21 -2.04 14.37
CA GLY A 145 -7.99 -1.66 13.19
C GLY A 145 -8.50 -0.23 13.20
N TYR A 146 -8.54 0.42 14.37
CA TYR A 146 -8.98 1.81 14.54
C TYR A 146 -8.31 2.43 15.79
N LEU A 147 -8.69 3.66 16.14
CA LEU A 147 -8.25 4.46 17.31
C LEU A 147 -6.83 5.01 17.25
N THR A 148 -5.84 4.15 17.48
CA THR A 148 -4.50 4.55 17.94
C THR A 148 -3.77 5.50 16.98
N HIS A 149 -3.72 5.15 15.69
CA HIS A 149 -3.01 5.94 14.69
C HIS A 149 -3.65 7.31 14.46
N MET A 150 -4.98 7.36 14.39
CA MET A 150 -5.69 8.62 14.23
C MET A 150 -5.66 9.47 15.51
N ALA A 151 -5.54 8.86 16.69
CA ALA A 151 -5.32 9.60 17.93
C ALA A 151 -3.97 10.34 17.89
N HIS A 152 -2.89 9.67 17.42
CA HIS A 152 -1.59 10.30 17.19
C HIS A 152 -1.63 11.45 16.17
N ILE A 153 -2.40 11.30 15.08
CA ILE A 153 -2.66 12.41 14.14
C ILE A 153 -3.45 13.53 14.83
N GLY A 154 -4.46 13.19 15.62
CA GLY A 154 -5.33 14.12 16.32
C GLY A 154 -4.58 14.98 17.35
N ILE A 155 -3.67 14.40 18.13
CA ILE A 155 -2.90 15.18 19.12
C ILE A 155 -1.99 16.22 18.47
N ALA A 156 -1.52 16.00 17.23
CA ALA A 156 -0.73 16.97 16.49
C ALA A 156 -1.55 18.24 16.17
N LEU A 157 -2.86 18.11 15.93
CA LEU A 157 -3.78 19.26 15.78
C LEU A 157 -3.86 20.12 17.05
N LEU A 158 -3.54 19.54 18.21
CA LEU A 158 -3.50 20.23 19.50
C LEU A 158 -2.12 20.83 19.81
N GLY A 159 -1.16 20.74 18.89
CA GLY A 159 0.23 21.12 19.14
C GLY A 159 1.01 20.12 19.99
N VAL A 160 0.47 18.91 20.21
CA VAL A 160 1.09 17.86 21.03
C VAL A 160 1.77 16.82 20.14
N GLY A 161 2.92 16.31 20.57
CA GLY A 161 3.71 15.32 19.83
C GLY A 161 4.66 15.96 18.82
N ASN A 162 5.23 15.11 17.96
CA ASN A 162 6.21 15.51 16.95
C ASN A 162 5.64 15.36 15.54
N VAL A 163 6.19 16.13 14.61
CA VAL A 163 5.84 16.12 13.18
C VAL A 163 7.11 16.11 12.34
N SER A 164 7.07 15.45 11.19
CA SER A 164 8.00 15.70 10.10
C SER A 164 7.57 16.98 9.38
N TYR A 165 8.48 17.93 9.27
CA TYR A 165 8.23 19.23 8.66
C TYR A 165 9.52 19.80 8.09
N ARG A 166 9.51 20.15 6.79
CA ARG A 166 10.67 20.69 6.04
C ARG A 166 11.96 19.85 6.20
N GLY A 167 11.81 18.53 6.22
CA GLY A 167 12.93 17.58 6.30
C GLY A 167 13.50 17.38 7.70
N GLN A 168 12.83 17.90 8.75
CA GLN A 168 13.23 17.72 10.14
C GLN A 168 12.06 17.20 10.99
N ILE A 169 12.39 16.55 12.10
CA ILE A 169 11.41 16.19 13.13
C ILE A 169 11.41 17.31 14.18
N VAL A 170 10.28 17.98 14.31
CA VAL A 170 10.07 19.10 15.26
C VAL A 170 8.79 18.88 16.08
N SER A 171 8.58 19.68 17.13
CA SER A 171 7.30 19.64 17.86
C SER A 171 6.15 20.12 16.98
N ALA A 172 4.95 19.54 17.14
CA ALA A 172 3.75 19.98 16.43
C ALA A 172 3.44 21.46 16.70
N GLN A 173 3.59 21.92 17.95
CA GLN A 173 3.44 23.31 18.34
C GLN A 173 4.31 24.25 17.50
N GLN A 174 5.60 23.91 17.32
CA GLN A 174 6.53 24.71 16.54
C GLN A 174 6.11 24.79 15.07
N ALA A 175 5.84 23.66 14.43
CA ALA A 175 5.46 23.62 13.02
C ALA A 175 4.15 24.39 12.74
N LEU A 176 3.16 24.27 13.64
CA LEU A 176 1.92 25.05 13.55
C LEU A 176 2.20 26.56 13.62
N ALA A 177 3.01 27.00 14.60
CA ALA A 177 3.34 28.41 14.76
C ALA A 177 4.10 28.98 13.55
N GLU A 178 5.04 28.22 12.98
CA GLU A 178 5.80 28.63 11.79
C GLU A 178 4.93 28.80 10.53
N GLU A 179 3.82 28.07 10.45
CA GLU A 179 2.83 28.19 9.36
C GLU A 179 1.68 29.16 9.71
N GLY A 180 1.74 29.85 10.86
CA GLY A 180 0.70 30.75 11.32
C GLY A 180 -0.60 30.05 11.70
N LEU A 181 -0.56 28.75 11.97
CA LEU A 181 -1.68 27.93 12.42
C LEU A 181 -1.73 27.91 13.95
N GLN A 182 -2.94 27.79 14.49
CA GLN A 182 -3.17 27.67 15.93
C GLN A 182 -3.64 26.24 16.26
N PRO A 183 -3.31 25.72 17.47
CA PRO A 183 -3.90 24.49 17.96
C PRO A 183 -5.43 24.52 17.89
N VAL A 184 -6.02 23.42 17.41
CA VAL A 184 -7.47 23.33 17.18
C VAL A 184 -8.21 23.19 18.50
N GLN A 185 -9.25 23.99 18.69
CA GLN A 185 -10.21 23.76 19.77
C GLN A 185 -11.17 22.63 19.36
N LEU A 186 -11.25 21.57 20.16
CA LEU A 186 -12.21 20.49 19.95
C LEU A 186 -13.55 20.82 20.62
N GLY A 187 -14.64 20.37 20.01
CA GLY A 187 -15.99 20.41 20.56
C GLY A 187 -16.58 19.01 20.79
N ALA A 188 -17.90 18.94 20.91
CA ALA A 188 -18.63 17.69 21.05
C ALA A 188 -18.34 16.74 19.87
N LYS A 189 -18.16 15.45 20.16
CA LYS A 189 -17.87 14.35 19.22
C LYS A 189 -16.54 14.42 18.45
N ASP A 190 -15.86 15.56 18.34
CA ASP A 190 -14.62 15.68 17.53
C ASP A 190 -13.55 14.64 17.86
N GLY A 191 -13.29 14.41 19.15
CA GLY A 191 -12.30 13.41 19.57
C GLY A 191 -12.68 12.00 19.14
N LEU A 192 -13.97 11.64 19.23
CA LEU A 192 -14.47 10.35 18.74
C LEU A 192 -14.38 10.25 17.22
N CYS A 193 -14.81 11.29 16.48
CA CYS A 193 -14.72 11.34 15.02
C CYS A 193 -13.28 11.13 14.53
N LEU A 194 -12.30 11.70 15.25
CA LEU A 194 -10.90 11.57 14.90
C LEU A 194 -10.43 10.13 15.08
N VAL A 195 -10.68 9.49 16.23
CA VAL A 195 -10.15 8.15 16.51
C VAL A 195 -10.92 7.02 15.81
N ASN A 196 -12.20 7.22 15.48
CA ASN A 196 -13.06 6.14 15.03
C ASN A 196 -13.02 5.91 13.51
N GLY A 197 -13.11 4.65 13.11
CA GLY A 197 -13.20 4.22 11.71
C GLY A 197 -11.95 3.59 11.11
N THR A 198 -12.03 3.29 9.81
CA THR A 198 -10.99 2.58 9.05
C THR A 198 -9.97 3.42 8.24
N PRO A 199 -9.83 4.76 8.38
CA PRO A 199 -8.84 5.54 7.61
C PRO A 199 -7.41 5.00 7.63
N CYS A 200 -6.98 4.43 8.77
CA CYS A 200 -5.64 3.88 8.92
C CYS A 200 -5.38 2.77 7.89
N MET A 201 -6.17 1.69 7.96
CA MET A 201 -6.01 0.55 7.06
C MET A 201 -6.33 0.88 5.60
N SER A 202 -7.28 1.77 5.33
CA SER A 202 -7.66 2.18 3.97
C SER A 202 -6.58 3.04 3.30
N GLY A 203 -6.01 3.99 4.03
CA GLY A 203 -4.90 4.81 3.56
C GLY A 203 -3.64 3.97 3.30
N LEU A 204 -3.25 3.13 4.27
CA LEU A 204 -2.10 2.23 4.12
C LEU A 204 -2.28 1.26 2.93
N SER A 205 -3.45 0.63 2.81
CA SER A 205 -3.71 -0.32 1.72
C SER A 205 -3.73 0.34 0.34
N SER A 206 -4.12 1.63 0.24
CA SER A 206 -4.05 2.38 -1.02
C SER A 206 -2.61 2.52 -1.54
N LEU A 207 -1.66 2.78 -0.64
CA LEU A 207 -0.24 2.81 -1.00
C LEU A 207 0.29 1.42 -1.38
N ALA A 208 -0.11 0.39 -0.63
CA ALA A 208 0.29 -0.99 -0.91
C ALA A 208 -0.22 -1.48 -2.28
N ILE A 209 -1.44 -1.11 -2.67
CA ILE A 209 -1.99 -1.37 -4.00
C ILE A 209 -1.12 -0.75 -5.10
N ALA A 210 -0.65 0.49 -4.90
CA ALA A 210 0.22 1.17 -5.86
C ALA A 210 1.53 0.40 -6.07
N ASP A 211 2.13 -0.05 -4.98
CA ASP A 211 3.37 -0.81 -5.02
C ASP A 211 3.17 -2.21 -5.61
N ALA A 212 2.10 -2.90 -5.24
CA ALA A 212 1.74 -4.20 -5.82
C ALA A 212 1.50 -4.10 -7.33
N THR A 213 0.78 -3.06 -7.78
CA THR A 213 0.51 -2.80 -9.22
C THR A 213 1.82 -2.70 -9.99
N ARG A 214 2.73 -1.84 -9.51
CA ARG A 214 4.06 -1.64 -10.13
C ARG A 214 4.90 -2.92 -10.08
N LEU A 215 4.93 -3.62 -8.95
CA LEU A 215 5.73 -4.84 -8.81
C LEU A 215 5.22 -5.98 -9.69
N LEU A 216 3.91 -6.11 -9.91
CA LEU A 216 3.37 -7.14 -10.81
C LEU A 216 3.71 -6.87 -12.28
N GLN A 217 3.76 -5.59 -12.69
CA GLN A 217 4.27 -5.22 -14.02
C GLN A 217 5.76 -5.57 -14.16
N TRP A 218 6.57 -5.23 -13.17
CA TRP A 218 7.99 -5.63 -13.14
C TRP A 218 8.17 -7.15 -13.08
N ALA A 219 7.32 -7.88 -12.36
CA ALA A 219 7.38 -9.33 -12.29
C ALA A 219 7.21 -9.96 -13.68
N ASP A 220 6.31 -9.45 -14.52
CA ASP A 220 6.14 -9.93 -15.90
C ASP A 220 7.39 -9.67 -16.75
N VAL A 221 7.98 -8.46 -16.65
CA VAL A 221 9.22 -8.10 -17.36
C VAL A 221 10.38 -8.99 -16.95
N ILE A 222 10.61 -9.12 -15.65
CA ILE A 222 11.72 -9.88 -15.09
C ILE A 222 11.51 -11.37 -15.35
N GLY A 223 10.27 -11.87 -15.20
CA GLY A 223 9.88 -13.23 -15.56
C GLY A 223 10.13 -13.53 -17.04
N ALA A 224 9.84 -12.60 -17.95
CA ALA A 224 10.15 -12.73 -19.37
C ALA A 224 11.66 -12.77 -19.63
N MET A 225 12.45 -11.93 -18.95
CA MET A 225 13.92 -11.99 -19.06
C MET A 225 14.47 -13.33 -18.56
N SER A 226 13.99 -13.82 -17.42
CA SER A 226 14.37 -15.14 -16.90
C SER A 226 13.96 -16.28 -17.84
N PHE A 227 12.77 -16.18 -18.44
CA PHE A 227 12.28 -17.14 -19.44
C PHE A 227 13.18 -17.16 -20.69
N GLU A 228 13.55 -15.99 -21.20
CA GLU A 228 14.43 -15.85 -22.36
C GLU A 228 15.85 -16.33 -22.09
N ALA A 229 16.43 -15.92 -20.96
CA ALA A 229 17.77 -16.35 -20.55
C ALA A 229 17.87 -17.87 -20.39
N GLN A 230 16.79 -18.51 -19.94
CA GLN A 230 16.69 -19.97 -19.83
C GLN A 230 16.21 -20.65 -21.12
N ARG A 231 16.13 -19.94 -22.25
CA ARG A 231 15.76 -20.52 -23.55
C ARG A 231 14.40 -21.24 -23.47
N GLY A 232 13.42 -20.57 -22.88
CA GLY A 232 12.10 -21.12 -22.60
C GLY A 232 11.33 -21.56 -23.84
N GLN A 233 10.40 -22.48 -23.64
CA GLN A 233 9.57 -23.07 -24.69
C GLN A 233 8.28 -22.25 -24.88
N ILE A 234 8.32 -21.31 -25.83
CA ILE A 234 7.28 -20.28 -26.04
C ILE A 234 5.87 -20.82 -26.28
N ALA A 235 5.73 -22.08 -26.70
CA ALA A 235 4.44 -22.76 -26.85
C ALA A 235 3.61 -22.78 -25.55
N ALA A 236 4.25 -22.68 -24.38
CA ALA A 236 3.54 -22.55 -23.10
C ALA A 236 2.74 -21.24 -22.97
N PHE A 237 3.11 -20.20 -23.74
CA PHE A 237 2.45 -18.90 -23.76
C PHE A 237 1.62 -18.68 -25.02
N ASP A 238 1.33 -19.76 -25.76
CA ASP A 238 0.47 -19.73 -26.94
C ASP A 238 -0.89 -19.08 -26.63
N ALA A 239 -1.36 -18.21 -27.53
CA ALA A 239 -2.56 -17.41 -27.31
C ALA A 239 -3.83 -18.27 -27.21
N GLU A 240 -3.94 -19.33 -28.02
CA GLU A 240 -5.08 -20.24 -28.00
C GLU A 240 -5.08 -21.06 -26.71
N ILE A 241 -3.92 -21.59 -26.31
CA ILE A 241 -3.78 -22.34 -25.05
C ILE A 241 -4.11 -21.49 -23.83
N ILE A 242 -3.60 -20.26 -23.76
CA ILE A 242 -3.90 -19.35 -22.65
C ILE A 242 -5.40 -19.01 -22.63
N ALA A 243 -6.03 -18.77 -23.79
CA ALA A 243 -7.46 -18.43 -23.87
C ALA A 243 -8.38 -19.55 -23.33
N LEU A 244 -7.96 -20.82 -23.37
CA LEU A 244 -8.72 -21.95 -22.81
C LEU A 244 -8.85 -21.92 -21.28
N LYS A 245 -8.06 -21.09 -20.58
CA LYS A 245 -8.15 -20.88 -19.13
C LYS A 245 -8.49 -19.41 -18.83
N PRO A 246 -9.78 -19.04 -18.73
CA PRO A 246 -10.25 -17.65 -18.88
C PRO A 246 -10.12 -16.79 -17.61
N HIS A 247 -9.05 -16.95 -16.83
CA HIS A 247 -8.76 -16.06 -15.70
C HIS A 247 -8.23 -14.72 -16.23
N PRO A 248 -8.87 -13.56 -15.89
CA PRO A 248 -8.49 -12.26 -16.44
C PRO A 248 -7.01 -11.91 -16.25
N GLY A 249 -6.47 -12.08 -15.05
CA GLY A 249 -5.06 -11.84 -14.78
C GLY A 249 -4.14 -12.71 -15.62
N MET A 250 -4.50 -13.99 -15.83
CA MET A 250 -3.72 -14.91 -16.65
C MET A 250 -3.71 -14.50 -18.13
N GLN A 251 -4.85 -14.01 -18.65
CA GLN A 251 -4.93 -13.49 -20.01
C GLN A 251 -4.01 -12.27 -20.19
N GLN A 252 -4.04 -11.34 -19.23
CA GLN A 252 -3.21 -10.14 -19.26
C GLN A 252 -1.73 -10.50 -19.25
N VAL A 253 -1.30 -11.40 -18.37
CA VAL A 253 0.10 -11.84 -18.31
C VAL A 253 0.52 -12.55 -19.61
N GLY A 254 -0.35 -13.38 -20.19
CA GLY A 254 -0.08 -14.01 -21.49
C GLY A 254 0.17 -12.99 -22.61
N ILE A 255 -0.62 -11.92 -22.65
CA ILE A 255 -0.42 -10.80 -23.60
C ILE A 255 0.91 -10.10 -23.33
N ASN A 256 1.18 -9.76 -22.07
CA ASN A 256 2.42 -9.09 -21.67
C ASN A 256 3.65 -9.91 -22.06
N LEU A 257 3.70 -11.20 -21.72
CA LEU A 257 4.85 -12.07 -22.00
C LEU A 257 5.12 -12.21 -23.50
N ARG A 258 4.07 -12.41 -24.32
CA ARG A 258 4.24 -12.49 -25.78
C ARG A 258 4.76 -11.17 -26.38
N SER A 259 4.28 -10.03 -25.89
CA SER A 259 4.74 -8.70 -26.30
C SER A 259 6.20 -8.46 -25.90
N LEU A 260 6.57 -8.81 -24.67
CA LEU A 260 7.93 -8.63 -24.14
C LEU A 260 8.98 -9.47 -24.88
N LEU A 261 8.60 -10.70 -25.27
CA LEU A 261 9.46 -11.69 -25.94
C LEU A 261 9.46 -11.57 -27.47
N ASP A 262 8.69 -10.63 -28.04
CA ASP A 262 8.56 -10.50 -29.49
C ASP A 262 9.90 -10.20 -30.16
N GLY A 263 10.18 -10.90 -31.26
CA GLY A 263 11.43 -10.75 -32.02
C GLY A 263 12.69 -11.42 -31.44
N SER A 264 12.57 -12.18 -30.34
CA SER A 264 13.69 -12.90 -29.71
C SER A 264 14.28 -13.99 -30.60
N GLU A 265 15.56 -13.84 -30.97
CA GLU A 265 16.32 -14.90 -31.66
C GLU A 265 16.71 -16.03 -30.69
N VAL A 266 16.94 -15.70 -29.41
CA VAL A 266 17.25 -16.69 -28.37
C VAL A 266 16.12 -17.72 -28.23
N ILE A 267 14.87 -17.25 -28.18
CA ILE A 267 13.70 -18.13 -28.11
C ILE A 267 13.50 -18.88 -29.42
N ALA A 268 13.62 -18.20 -30.56
CA ALA A 268 13.42 -18.81 -31.88
C ALA A 268 14.41 -19.95 -32.14
N SER A 269 15.70 -19.76 -31.83
CA SER A 269 16.76 -20.76 -32.00
C SER A 269 16.66 -21.92 -30.99
N SER A 270 15.92 -21.72 -29.90
CA SER A 270 15.77 -22.69 -28.81
C SER A 270 14.45 -23.47 -28.84
N LYS A 271 13.66 -23.34 -29.91
CA LYS A 271 12.38 -24.05 -30.02
C LYS A 271 12.61 -25.57 -30.07
N GLY A 272 11.98 -26.30 -29.15
CA GLY A 272 12.01 -27.76 -29.10
C GLY A 272 13.27 -28.36 -28.47
N ILE A 273 14.15 -27.56 -27.86
CA ILE A 273 15.33 -28.11 -27.14
C ILE A 273 14.92 -28.96 -25.92
N ARG A 274 13.68 -28.80 -25.45
CA ARG A 274 13.06 -29.62 -24.41
C ARG A 274 11.54 -29.66 -24.62
N THR A 275 10.89 -30.73 -24.16
CA THR A 275 9.43 -30.89 -24.29
C THR A 275 8.66 -29.87 -23.45
N GLN A 276 9.14 -29.57 -22.24
CA GLN A 276 8.49 -28.65 -21.30
C GLN A 276 9.56 -28.00 -20.42
N ASP A 277 9.32 -26.75 -19.99
CA ASP A 277 10.12 -26.12 -18.94
C ASP A 277 9.62 -26.51 -17.53
N ALA A 278 10.47 -26.24 -16.53
CA ALA A 278 10.06 -26.32 -15.14
C ALA A 278 8.89 -25.36 -14.84
N LEU A 279 8.11 -25.68 -13.80
CA LEU A 279 6.90 -24.92 -13.46
C LEU A 279 7.18 -23.43 -13.24
N SER A 280 8.25 -23.05 -12.54
CA SER A 280 8.60 -21.64 -12.31
C SER A 280 8.77 -20.81 -13.59
N ILE A 281 9.05 -21.47 -14.73
CA ILE A 281 9.22 -20.85 -16.04
C ILE A 281 7.93 -20.92 -16.87
N ARG A 282 7.28 -22.10 -16.95
CA ARG A 282 6.08 -22.25 -17.80
C ARG A 282 4.78 -21.78 -17.14
N SER A 283 4.74 -21.64 -15.81
CA SER A 283 3.54 -21.26 -15.07
C SER A 283 3.47 -19.77 -14.71
N ILE A 284 4.28 -18.92 -15.36
CA ILE A 284 4.29 -17.47 -15.14
C ILE A 284 2.87 -16.87 -15.35
N PRO A 285 2.13 -17.16 -16.45
CA PRO A 285 0.77 -16.65 -16.64
C PRO A 285 -0.18 -17.01 -15.50
N GLN A 286 -0.09 -18.23 -14.99
CA GLN A 286 -1.00 -18.75 -13.98
C GLN A 286 -0.73 -18.12 -12.62
N VAL A 287 0.54 -18.00 -12.22
CA VAL A 287 0.92 -17.49 -10.88
C VAL A 287 0.85 -15.96 -10.84
N HIS A 288 1.41 -15.27 -11.84
CA HIS A 288 1.31 -13.81 -11.91
C HIS A 288 -0.13 -13.37 -12.15
N GLY A 289 -0.88 -14.12 -12.95
CA GLY A 289 -2.29 -13.85 -13.20
C GLY A 289 -3.15 -13.98 -11.95
N ALA A 290 -2.96 -15.04 -11.17
CA ALA A 290 -3.67 -15.21 -9.89
C ALA A 290 -3.39 -14.06 -8.92
N ALA A 291 -2.15 -13.54 -8.87
CA ALA A 291 -1.83 -12.39 -8.05
C ALA A 291 -2.52 -11.10 -8.54
N ARG A 292 -2.63 -10.90 -9.86
CA ARG A 292 -3.39 -9.77 -10.44
C ARG A 292 -4.89 -9.87 -10.14
N ASP A 293 -5.46 -11.08 -10.12
CA ASP A 293 -6.85 -11.27 -9.71
C ASP A 293 -7.06 -10.86 -8.23
N GLN A 294 -6.10 -11.16 -7.34
CA GLN A 294 -6.15 -10.70 -5.94
C GLN A 294 -5.93 -9.20 -5.80
N LEU A 295 -5.05 -8.59 -6.62
CA LEU A 295 -4.89 -7.14 -6.67
C LEU A 295 -6.20 -6.45 -7.10
N ALA A 296 -6.89 -6.97 -8.11
CA ALA A 296 -8.18 -6.43 -8.56
C ALA A 296 -9.24 -6.52 -7.45
N HIS A 297 -9.29 -7.64 -6.73
CA HIS A 297 -10.15 -7.79 -5.55
C HIS A 297 -9.82 -6.75 -4.47
N ALA A 298 -8.53 -6.57 -4.14
CA ALA A 298 -8.09 -5.61 -3.15
C ALA A 298 -8.47 -4.18 -3.54
N ILE A 299 -8.22 -3.77 -4.80
CA ILE A 299 -8.63 -2.46 -5.33
C ILE A 299 -10.13 -2.23 -5.10
N GLN A 300 -10.97 -3.22 -5.44
CA GLN A 300 -12.41 -3.10 -5.25
C GLN A 300 -12.79 -2.88 -3.78
N GLN A 301 -12.23 -3.68 -2.85
CA GLN A 301 -12.55 -3.55 -1.42
C GLN A 301 -12.06 -2.23 -0.83
N ILE A 302 -10.83 -1.81 -1.15
CA ILE A 302 -10.25 -0.57 -0.62
C ILE A 302 -10.97 0.66 -1.19
N GLU A 303 -11.25 0.70 -2.50
CA GLU A 303 -12.00 1.82 -3.08
C GLU A 303 -13.45 1.86 -2.57
N THR A 304 -14.07 0.71 -2.31
CA THR A 304 -15.40 0.68 -1.67
C THR A 304 -15.34 1.27 -0.27
N GLU A 305 -14.35 0.89 0.54
CA GLU A 305 -14.18 1.41 1.91
C GLU A 305 -13.86 2.91 1.92
N LEU A 306 -12.96 3.38 1.04
CA LEU A 306 -12.64 4.81 0.88
C LEU A 306 -13.88 5.66 0.58
N ASN A 307 -14.91 5.06 0.00
CA ASN A 307 -16.15 5.73 -0.36
C ASN A 307 -17.32 5.38 0.59
N GLY A 308 -17.03 4.73 1.72
CA GLY A 308 -17.95 4.40 2.79
C GLY A 308 -17.90 5.39 3.97
N CYS A 309 -18.95 5.38 4.80
CA CYS A 309 -18.99 6.11 6.07
C CYS A 309 -18.61 5.17 7.21
N THR A 310 -17.41 5.34 7.77
CA THR A 310 -16.80 4.36 8.68
C THR A 310 -16.74 4.85 10.13
N ASP A 311 -17.40 5.96 10.46
CA ASP A 311 -17.51 6.48 11.84
C ASP A 311 -18.71 5.86 12.57
N ASN A 312 -18.77 5.95 13.90
CA ASN A 312 -19.90 5.58 14.75
C ASN A 312 -20.03 6.54 15.96
N PRO A 313 -21.23 7.02 16.32
CA PRO A 313 -22.49 6.88 15.58
C PRO A 313 -22.54 7.77 14.34
N LEU A 314 -23.41 7.41 13.40
CA LEU A 314 -23.68 8.21 12.20
C LEU A 314 -24.96 9.03 12.35
N LEU A 315 -24.94 10.21 11.72
CA LEU A 315 -26.03 11.19 11.74
C LEU A 315 -26.74 11.21 10.40
N LEU A 316 -28.07 11.06 10.44
CA LEU A 316 -28.94 11.08 9.26
C LEU A 316 -29.96 12.21 9.39
N GLY A 317 -30.40 12.75 8.25
CA GLY A 317 -31.43 13.80 8.20
C GLY A 317 -30.88 15.22 8.32
N THR A 318 -31.67 16.08 8.95
CA THR A 318 -31.42 17.52 9.14
C THR A 318 -31.52 17.88 10.62
N PRO A 319 -31.03 19.04 11.09
CA PRO A 319 -31.14 19.45 12.49
C PRO A 319 -32.56 19.41 13.06
N ASP A 320 -33.59 19.64 12.24
CA ASP A 320 -35.00 19.61 12.70
C ASP A 320 -35.63 18.21 12.69
N ASN A 321 -35.05 17.28 11.93
CA ASN A 321 -35.52 15.90 11.82
C ASN A 321 -34.31 14.99 11.57
N PHE A 322 -33.63 14.62 12.66
CA PHE A 322 -32.44 13.79 12.62
C PHE A 322 -32.68 12.40 13.18
N ARG A 323 -31.79 11.48 12.81
CA ARG A 323 -31.66 10.16 13.43
C ARG A 323 -30.19 9.90 13.74
N ILE A 324 -29.93 9.31 14.89
CA ILE A 324 -28.59 8.89 15.32
C ILE A 324 -28.56 7.37 15.29
N MET A 325 -27.65 6.81 14.52
CA MET A 325 -27.53 5.37 14.35
C MET A 325 -26.23 4.88 14.98
N SER A 326 -26.34 4.14 16.08
CA SER A 326 -25.24 3.33 16.60
C SER A 326 -25.12 2.05 15.79
N GLN A 327 -23.92 1.74 15.31
CA GLN A 327 -23.66 0.71 14.30
C GLN A 327 -22.15 0.34 14.26
N ALA A 328 -21.74 -0.60 13.40
CA ALA A 328 -20.41 -1.22 13.41
C ALA A 328 -19.55 -1.03 12.12
N ASN A 329 -19.81 -0.01 11.30
CA ASN A 329 -19.05 0.39 10.12
C ASN A 329 -17.58 0.74 10.40
N PRO A 330 -17.14 1.11 11.62
CA PRO A 330 -15.71 1.14 11.94
C PRO A 330 -14.98 -0.21 11.83
N HIS A 331 -15.72 -1.32 11.68
CA HIS A 331 -15.16 -2.66 11.62
C HIS A 331 -14.69 -3.04 10.20
N GLY A 332 -13.40 -2.85 9.92
CA GLY A 332 -12.80 -3.03 8.58
C GLY A 332 -12.50 -4.47 8.14
N GLN A 333 -13.42 -5.42 8.32
CA GLN A 333 -13.18 -6.84 8.01
C GLN A 333 -12.85 -7.07 6.52
N SER A 334 -13.56 -6.40 5.62
CA SER A 334 -13.33 -6.52 4.17
C SER A 334 -11.95 -6.01 3.76
N VAL A 335 -11.49 -4.91 4.36
CA VAL A 335 -10.15 -4.36 4.13
C VAL A 335 -9.07 -5.29 4.69
N ALA A 336 -9.29 -5.84 5.87
CA ALA A 336 -8.37 -6.79 6.49
C ALA A 336 -8.17 -8.04 5.61
N MET A 337 -9.27 -8.65 5.13
CA MET A 337 -9.21 -9.80 4.23
C MET A 337 -8.53 -9.45 2.90
N ALA A 338 -8.85 -8.30 2.31
CA ALA A 338 -8.23 -7.84 1.07
C ALA A 338 -6.71 -7.67 1.21
N ALA A 339 -6.25 -7.03 2.29
CA ALA A 339 -4.82 -6.85 2.55
C ALA A 339 -4.11 -8.18 2.82
N ASP A 340 -4.73 -9.10 3.56
CA ASP A 340 -4.19 -10.44 3.81
C ASP A 340 -4.05 -11.28 2.54
N LEU A 341 -5.09 -11.31 1.71
CA LEU A 341 -5.08 -12.05 0.44
C LEU A 341 -4.03 -11.48 -0.52
N LEU A 342 -3.88 -10.15 -0.58
CA LEU A 342 -2.84 -9.53 -1.37
C LEU A 342 -1.44 -9.82 -0.82
N ALA A 343 -1.26 -9.91 0.50
CA ALA A 343 0.02 -10.29 1.09
C ALA A 343 0.41 -11.73 0.72
N ILE A 344 -0.55 -12.66 0.73
CA ILE A 344 -0.37 -14.04 0.26
C ILE A 344 0.02 -14.06 -1.23
N ALA A 345 -0.70 -13.32 -2.07
CA ALA A 345 -0.41 -13.23 -3.49
C ALA A 345 1.00 -12.71 -3.78
N MET A 346 1.43 -11.65 -3.09
CA MET A 346 2.77 -11.08 -3.27
C MET A 346 3.88 -11.96 -2.68
N ALA A 347 3.59 -12.73 -1.63
CA ALA A 347 4.49 -13.77 -1.14
C ALA A 347 4.72 -14.86 -2.21
N GLU A 348 3.67 -15.27 -2.95
CA GLU A 348 3.79 -16.23 -4.05
C GLU A 348 4.53 -15.65 -5.27
N ILE A 349 4.39 -14.36 -5.57
CA ILE A 349 5.22 -13.69 -6.58
C ILE A 349 6.71 -13.76 -6.21
N GLY A 350 7.05 -13.47 -4.95
CA GLY A 350 8.42 -13.62 -4.45
C GLY A 350 8.90 -15.07 -4.53
N SER A 351 8.06 -16.03 -4.14
CA SER A 351 8.36 -17.46 -4.15
C SER A 351 8.68 -17.97 -5.57
N ILE A 352 7.85 -17.66 -6.57
CA ILE A 352 8.11 -18.10 -7.94
C ILE A 352 9.33 -17.38 -8.56
N ALA A 353 9.53 -16.10 -8.24
CA ALA A 353 10.73 -15.35 -8.65
C ALA A 353 12.01 -15.98 -8.10
N GLU A 354 12.00 -16.37 -6.82
CA GLU A 354 13.13 -17.05 -6.19
C GLU A 354 13.41 -18.43 -6.83
N ARG A 355 12.37 -19.16 -7.23
CA ARG A 355 12.54 -20.41 -8.00
C ARG A 355 13.06 -20.17 -9.43
N ARG A 356 12.79 -19.02 -10.05
CA ARG A 356 13.35 -18.68 -11.38
C ARG A 356 14.80 -18.25 -11.28
N LEU A 357 15.14 -17.44 -10.28
CA LEU A 357 16.50 -16.95 -10.09
C LEU A 357 17.48 -18.07 -9.68
N ASP A 358 17.04 -19.06 -8.87
CA ASP A 358 17.80 -20.28 -8.61
C ASP A 358 18.21 -20.97 -9.91
N ARG A 359 17.25 -21.13 -10.82
CA ARG A 359 17.49 -21.79 -12.10
C ARG A 359 18.43 -21.03 -13.03
N LEU A 360 18.55 -19.70 -12.89
CA LEU A 360 19.52 -18.93 -13.67
C LEU A 360 20.96 -19.23 -13.22
N ILE A 361 21.19 -19.30 -11.91
CA ILE A 361 22.53 -19.48 -11.34
C ILE A 361 22.96 -20.94 -11.23
N ASN A 362 22.01 -21.88 -11.29
CA ASN A 362 22.26 -23.30 -11.06
C ASN A 362 22.86 -23.99 -12.30
N PRO A 363 24.14 -24.40 -12.28
CA PRO A 363 24.83 -24.98 -13.43
C PRO A 363 24.24 -26.31 -13.90
N HIS A 364 23.46 -26.99 -13.07
CA HIS A 364 22.84 -28.27 -13.44
C HIS A 364 21.64 -28.10 -14.38
N VAL A 365 21.06 -26.91 -14.46
CA VAL A 365 19.79 -26.70 -15.17
C VAL A 365 19.76 -25.46 -16.08
N SER A 366 20.64 -24.48 -15.86
CA SER A 366 20.62 -23.22 -16.61
C SER A 366 21.16 -23.35 -18.03
N GLY A 367 22.18 -24.19 -18.22
CA GLY A 367 22.99 -24.19 -19.45
C GLY A 367 23.89 -22.95 -19.59
N LEU A 368 24.05 -22.19 -18.51
CA LEU A 368 24.90 -21.00 -18.38
C LEU A 368 26.10 -21.30 -17.46
N PRO A 369 27.14 -20.45 -17.45
CA PRO A 369 28.23 -20.58 -16.48
C PRO A 369 27.72 -20.64 -15.04
N ALA A 370 28.35 -21.49 -14.22
CA ALA A 370 27.97 -21.66 -12.82
C ALA A 370 27.94 -20.32 -12.10
N PHE A 371 26.80 -20.01 -11.48
CA PHE A 371 26.60 -18.77 -10.73
C PHE A 371 26.83 -17.47 -11.53
N LEU A 372 26.69 -17.56 -12.86
CA LEU A 372 26.73 -16.44 -13.80
C LEU A 372 28.03 -15.62 -13.77
N VAL A 373 29.16 -16.27 -13.55
CA VAL A 373 30.50 -15.65 -13.61
C VAL A 373 31.39 -16.30 -14.67
N ALA A 374 32.24 -15.50 -15.32
CA ALA A 374 33.08 -15.97 -16.42
C ALA A 374 34.17 -16.98 -15.98
N ASN A 375 34.76 -16.77 -14.79
CA ASN A 375 35.86 -17.58 -14.25
C ASN A 375 35.48 -18.22 -12.90
N PRO A 376 34.69 -19.30 -12.88
CA PRO A 376 34.25 -19.96 -11.64
C PRO A 376 35.42 -20.63 -10.90
N GLY A 377 35.32 -20.70 -9.57
CA GLY A 377 36.30 -21.37 -8.69
C GLY A 377 37.14 -20.39 -7.88
N VAL A 378 37.75 -19.40 -8.54
CA VAL A 378 38.32 -18.23 -7.84
C VAL A 378 37.22 -17.22 -7.50
N ASN A 379 36.21 -17.11 -8.37
CA ASN A 379 35.01 -16.31 -8.14
C ASN A 379 33.85 -17.20 -7.69
N SER A 380 33.13 -16.74 -6.67
CA SER A 380 31.84 -17.31 -6.24
C SER A 380 30.69 -16.89 -7.14
N GLY A 381 30.88 -15.83 -7.94
CA GLY A 381 29.85 -15.29 -8.81
C GLY A 381 28.68 -14.74 -8.01
N MET A 382 27.48 -14.91 -8.55
CA MET A 382 26.23 -14.50 -7.89
C MET A 382 25.58 -15.67 -7.12
N MET A 383 26.37 -16.57 -6.54
CA MET A 383 25.84 -17.71 -5.77
C MET A 383 25.05 -17.26 -4.55
N ILE A 384 25.61 -16.32 -3.75
CA ILE A 384 25.07 -15.98 -2.42
C ILE A 384 23.83 -15.10 -2.50
N VAL A 385 23.54 -14.43 -3.62
CA VAL A 385 22.32 -13.60 -3.72
C VAL A 385 21.04 -14.44 -3.65
N GLN A 386 21.10 -15.73 -4.03
CA GLN A 386 20.00 -16.66 -3.81
C GLN A 386 19.68 -16.82 -2.33
N TYR A 387 20.68 -16.79 -1.44
CA TYR A 387 20.50 -17.03 -0.01
C TYR A 387 19.69 -15.88 0.59
N VAL A 388 19.97 -14.66 0.11
CA VAL A 388 19.21 -13.45 0.44
C VAL A 388 17.75 -13.61 -0.02
N ALA A 389 17.52 -13.97 -1.29
CA ALA A 389 16.16 -14.16 -1.81
C ALA A 389 15.39 -15.27 -1.06
N ALA A 390 16.04 -16.39 -0.75
CA ALA A 390 15.44 -17.49 0.01
C ALA A 390 15.07 -17.08 1.44
N SER A 391 15.93 -16.30 2.11
CA SER A 391 15.64 -15.76 3.44
C SER A 391 14.43 -14.83 3.42
N LEU A 392 14.32 -13.97 2.42
CA LEU A 392 13.19 -13.05 2.26
C LEU A 392 11.89 -13.78 1.92
N CYS A 393 11.95 -14.86 1.13
CA CYS A 393 10.81 -15.75 0.90
C CYS A 393 10.33 -16.42 2.19
N ALA A 394 11.27 -16.83 3.06
CA ALA A 394 10.94 -17.41 4.36
C ALA A 394 10.25 -16.40 5.30
N GLU A 395 10.69 -15.15 5.30
CA GLU A 395 10.02 -14.06 6.02
C GLU A 395 8.61 -13.81 5.45
N ASN A 396 8.48 -13.72 4.12
CA ASN A 396 7.18 -13.52 3.46
C ASN A 396 6.19 -14.65 3.74
N ARG A 397 6.65 -15.89 3.90
CA ARG A 397 5.79 -17.01 4.32
C ARG A 397 5.19 -16.79 5.72
N GLN A 398 5.95 -16.19 6.64
CA GLN A 398 5.45 -15.85 7.97
C GLN A 398 4.48 -14.66 7.89
N LEU A 399 4.82 -13.63 7.11
CA LEU A 399 3.95 -12.45 6.89
C LEU A 399 2.66 -12.79 6.15
N ALA A 400 2.62 -13.88 5.38
CA ALA A 400 1.43 -14.37 4.69
C ALA A 400 0.41 -15.04 5.62
N GLN A 401 0.74 -15.30 6.89
CA GLN A 401 -0.25 -15.77 7.87
C GLN A 401 -1.34 -14.71 8.05
N PRO A 402 -2.64 -15.03 7.88
CA PRO A 402 -3.71 -14.03 7.92
C PRO A 402 -3.82 -13.37 9.30
N ALA A 403 -3.69 -12.04 9.36
CA ALA A 403 -3.92 -11.28 10.59
C ALA A 403 -5.41 -11.15 10.91
N VAL A 404 -6.27 -11.24 9.90
CA VAL A 404 -7.73 -11.13 10.02
C VAL A 404 -8.37 -12.27 10.85
N LEU A 405 -7.63 -13.35 11.09
CA LEU A 405 -8.06 -14.47 11.93
C LEU A 405 -7.75 -14.23 13.41
N ASP A 406 -6.88 -13.28 13.74
CA ASP A 406 -6.58 -12.92 15.12
C ASP A 406 -7.76 -12.11 15.68
N ASN A 407 -8.39 -12.65 16.72
CA ASN A 407 -9.47 -11.97 17.43
C ASN A 407 -9.22 -11.93 18.93
N TYR A 408 -9.52 -10.79 19.54
CA TYR A 408 -9.29 -10.53 20.95
C TYR A 408 -10.48 -9.79 21.55
N VAL A 409 -10.66 -9.95 22.86
CA VAL A 409 -11.69 -9.22 23.62
C VAL A 409 -11.03 -8.05 24.34
N THR A 410 -11.49 -6.84 24.05
CA THR A 410 -10.97 -5.59 24.61
C THR A 410 -12.10 -4.75 25.21
N SER A 411 -11.74 -3.63 25.84
CA SER A 411 -12.71 -2.68 26.43
C SER A 411 -13.72 -3.32 27.39
N GLY A 412 -13.26 -4.27 28.23
CA GLY A 412 -14.10 -4.87 29.28
C GLY A 412 -15.27 -5.69 28.73
N LEU A 413 -15.01 -6.52 27.71
CA LEU A 413 -15.97 -7.38 26.99
C LEU A 413 -16.86 -6.66 25.96
N GLN A 414 -16.71 -5.35 25.79
CA GLN A 414 -17.54 -4.59 24.84
C GLN A 414 -17.07 -4.71 23.39
N GLU A 415 -15.76 -4.83 23.17
CA GLU A 415 -15.14 -5.01 21.86
C GLU A 415 -14.64 -6.45 21.77
N ASP A 416 -15.55 -7.36 21.43
CA ASP A 416 -15.36 -8.82 21.45
C ASP A 416 -15.01 -9.41 20.06
N HIS A 417 -15.08 -8.58 19.02
CA HIS A 417 -14.64 -8.93 17.67
C HIS A 417 -13.88 -7.77 17.00
N LEU A 418 -12.69 -8.05 16.48
CA LEU A 418 -11.77 -7.09 15.87
C LEU A 418 -11.33 -7.60 14.50
N SER A 419 -11.10 -6.68 13.56
CA SER A 419 -10.68 -7.02 12.18
C SER A 419 -9.17 -7.16 12.00
N MET A 420 -8.38 -6.55 12.88
CA MET A 420 -6.91 -6.47 12.76
C MET A 420 -6.42 -5.85 11.44
N GLY A 421 -7.26 -5.08 10.75
CA GLY A 421 -6.96 -4.56 9.41
C GLY A 421 -5.72 -3.68 9.30
N THR A 422 -5.36 -2.94 10.35
CA THR A 422 -4.10 -2.18 10.39
C THR A 422 -2.89 -3.12 10.34
N ASN A 423 -2.93 -4.25 11.06
CA ASN A 423 -1.85 -5.24 11.06
C ASN A 423 -1.75 -5.93 9.70
N ALA A 424 -2.89 -6.27 9.08
CA ALA A 424 -2.93 -6.82 7.73
C ALA A 424 -2.30 -5.86 6.69
N ALA A 425 -2.59 -4.56 6.77
CA ALA A 425 -2.00 -3.57 5.88
C ALA A 425 -0.47 -3.41 6.13
N LEU A 426 -0.03 -3.34 7.38
CA LEU A 426 1.39 -3.16 7.71
C LEU A 426 2.26 -4.36 7.29
N LYS A 427 1.79 -5.59 7.49
CA LYS A 427 2.53 -6.77 7.04
C LYS A 427 2.53 -6.90 5.51
N LEU A 428 1.49 -6.43 4.82
CA LEU A 428 1.47 -6.33 3.37
C LEU A 428 2.57 -5.38 2.87
N HIS A 429 2.73 -4.20 3.47
CA HIS A 429 3.84 -3.28 3.17
C HIS A 429 5.20 -3.98 3.31
N ARG A 430 5.42 -4.70 4.41
CA ARG A 430 6.65 -5.48 4.62
C ARG A 430 6.86 -6.58 3.57
N ALA A 431 5.81 -7.31 3.21
CA ALA A 431 5.87 -8.34 2.19
C ALA A 431 6.23 -7.78 0.80
N LEU A 432 5.73 -6.59 0.47
CA LEU A 432 6.04 -5.85 -0.77
C LEU A 432 7.48 -5.37 -0.81
N GLU A 433 8.03 -4.89 0.32
CA GLU A 433 9.46 -4.53 0.43
C GLU A 433 10.36 -5.73 0.13
N ASN A 434 10.06 -6.87 0.75
CA ASN A 434 10.79 -8.12 0.52
C ASN A 434 10.65 -8.61 -0.93
N CYS A 435 9.43 -8.54 -1.49
CA CYS A 435 9.18 -8.90 -2.89
C CYS A 435 9.97 -8.00 -3.85
N THR A 436 10.09 -6.70 -3.55
CA THR A 436 10.92 -5.76 -4.32
C THR A 436 12.38 -6.21 -4.37
N GLN A 437 12.94 -6.64 -3.23
CA GLN A 437 14.31 -7.12 -3.17
C GLN A 437 14.50 -8.44 -3.93
N ILE A 438 13.57 -9.38 -3.80
CA ILE A 438 13.62 -10.67 -4.51
C ILE A 438 13.59 -10.44 -6.03
N LEU A 439 12.66 -9.60 -6.51
CA LEU A 439 12.57 -9.26 -7.93
C LEU A 439 13.80 -8.48 -8.41
N ALA A 440 14.38 -7.60 -7.60
CA ALA A 440 15.62 -6.91 -7.94
C ALA A 440 16.80 -7.89 -8.12
N ILE A 441 16.89 -8.90 -7.26
CA ILE A 441 17.89 -9.98 -7.38
C ILE A 441 17.64 -10.80 -8.65
N GLU A 442 16.39 -11.20 -8.93
CA GLU A 442 16.06 -11.90 -10.17
C GLU A 442 16.42 -11.06 -11.41
N TYR A 443 16.14 -9.75 -11.38
CA TYR A 443 16.45 -8.84 -12.48
C TYR A 443 17.95 -8.74 -12.75
N LEU A 444 18.77 -8.61 -11.70
CA LEU A 444 20.23 -8.63 -11.81
C LEU A 444 20.73 -9.93 -12.44
N LEU A 445 20.20 -11.06 -11.97
CA LEU A 445 20.60 -12.38 -12.46
C LEU A 445 20.18 -12.59 -13.92
N ALA A 446 18.96 -12.20 -14.29
CA ALA A 446 18.49 -12.32 -15.66
C ALA A 446 19.30 -11.42 -16.61
N ALA A 447 19.59 -10.18 -16.20
CA ALA A 447 20.43 -9.26 -16.98
C ALA A 447 21.88 -9.74 -17.10
N GLN A 448 22.42 -10.37 -16.05
CA GLN A 448 23.73 -11.00 -16.12
C GLN A 448 23.73 -12.21 -17.06
N ALA A 449 22.67 -13.03 -17.04
CA ALA A 449 22.54 -14.15 -17.96
C ALA A 449 22.51 -13.70 -19.44
N PHE A 450 21.93 -12.53 -19.73
CA PHE A 450 21.95 -11.94 -21.07
C PHE A 450 23.38 -11.61 -21.54
N GLU A 451 24.33 -11.31 -20.65
CA GLU A 451 25.73 -11.07 -21.06
C GLU A 451 26.37 -12.28 -21.76
N PHE A 452 25.93 -13.49 -21.41
CA PHE A 452 26.40 -14.73 -22.03
C PHE A 452 25.63 -15.10 -23.32
N LEU A 453 24.58 -14.34 -23.66
CA LEU A 453 23.71 -14.61 -24.80
C LEU A 453 23.65 -13.46 -25.81
N LYS A 454 24.29 -12.32 -25.52
CA LYS A 454 24.21 -11.05 -26.28
C LYS A 454 24.70 -11.07 -27.73
N GLU A 455 25.22 -12.21 -28.20
CA GLU A 455 25.48 -12.43 -29.63
C GLU A 455 24.18 -12.64 -30.44
N GLN A 456 23.07 -12.93 -29.78
CA GLN A 456 21.74 -13.04 -30.37
C GLN A 456 20.87 -11.84 -29.99
N ARG A 457 19.90 -11.50 -30.84
CA ARG A 457 18.90 -10.47 -30.52
C ARG A 457 17.91 -10.98 -29.46
N PHE A 458 17.68 -10.19 -28.41
CA PHE A 458 16.64 -10.46 -27.41
C PHE A 458 15.26 -9.96 -27.84
N GLY A 459 14.22 -10.36 -27.11
CA GLY A 459 12.88 -9.81 -27.26
C GLY A 459 12.86 -8.29 -27.10
N ALA A 460 12.00 -7.58 -27.82
CA ALA A 460 11.99 -6.12 -27.82
C ALA A 460 11.82 -5.52 -26.42
N GLY A 461 10.94 -6.11 -25.60
CA GLY A 461 10.70 -5.66 -24.24
C GLY A 461 11.82 -6.04 -23.27
N THR A 462 12.33 -7.26 -23.37
CA THR A 462 13.41 -7.78 -22.52
C THR A 462 14.76 -7.12 -22.81
N ASP A 463 15.07 -6.80 -24.08
CA ASP A 463 16.24 -5.98 -24.47
C ASP A 463 16.17 -4.58 -23.84
N THR A 464 15.00 -3.93 -23.92
CA THR A 464 14.79 -2.62 -23.32
C THR A 464 15.01 -2.65 -21.81
N ALA A 465 14.46 -3.66 -21.12
CA ALA A 465 14.68 -3.85 -19.69
C ALA A 465 16.16 -4.12 -19.37
N TRP A 466 16.81 -5.03 -20.09
CA TRP A 466 18.24 -5.33 -19.90
C TRP A 466 19.11 -4.07 -20.00
N ARG A 467 18.91 -3.25 -21.05
CA ARG A 467 19.64 -1.99 -21.23
C ARG A 467 19.37 -1.00 -20.10
N LEU A 468 18.11 -0.88 -19.69
CA LEU A 468 17.71 -0.01 -18.60
C LEU A 468 18.44 -0.35 -17.28
N LEU A 469 18.62 -1.64 -16.97
CA LEU A 469 19.42 -2.01 -15.81
C LEU A 469 20.90 -1.69 -16.01
N ARG A 470 21.44 -1.92 -17.21
CA ARG A 470 22.86 -1.69 -17.54
C ARG A 470 23.28 -0.23 -17.49
N GLU A 471 22.35 0.71 -17.62
CA GLU A 471 22.58 2.14 -17.34
C GLU A 471 22.94 2.41 -15.87
N ARG A 472 22.58 1.50 -14.96
CA ARG A 472 22.75 1.67 -13.50
C ARG A 472 23.72 0.66 -12.89
N VAL A 473 23.76 -0.56 -13.44
CA VAL A 473 24.52 -1.68 -12.90
C VAL A 473 25.35 -2.33 -14.01
N PRO A 474 26.69 -2.25 -13.96
CA PRO A 474 27.54 -2.85 -14.98
C PRO A 474 27.47 -4.38 -14.96
N ALA A 475 27.90 -5.03 -16.05
CA ALA A 475 28.08 -6.48 -16.11
C ALA A 475 29.03 -6.99 -15.02
N TYR A 476 28.89 -8.26 -14.64
CA TYR A 476 29.64 -8.87 -13.54
C TYR A 476 30.64 -9.91 -14.07
N ASP A 477 31.89 -9.50 -14.27
CA ASP A 477 32.92 -10.38 -14.84
C ASP A 477 33.70 -11.16 -13.77
N GLN A 478 33.86 -10.55 -12.60
CA GLN A 478 34.59 -11.06 -11.44
C GLN A 478 33.91 -10.61 -10.14
N ASP A 479 34.31 -11.23 -9.03
CA ASP A 479 33.66 -10.96 -7.75
C ASP A 479 33.79 -9.49 -7.34
N ARG A 480 32.64 -8.89 -7.00
CA ARG A 480 32.55 -7.57 -6.38
C ARG A 480 31.44 -7.55 -5.35
N TRP A 481 31.45 -6.51 -4.53
CA TRP A 481 30.40 -6.29 -3.54
C TRP A 481 29.05 -6.05 -4.25
N LEU A 482 28.13 -7.02 -4.13
CA LEU A 482 26.83 -7.03 -4.83
C LEU A 482 25.72 -6.22 -4.14
N ALA A 483 25.86 -5.86 -2.87
CA ALA A 483 24.77 -5.15 -2.16
C ALA A 483 24.41 -3.79 -2.80
N PRO A 484 25.37 -2.97 -3.28
CA PRO A 484 25.06 -1.76 -4.02
C PRO A 484 24.33 -2.04 -5.34
N ASP A 485 24.68 -3.12 -6.04
CA ASP A 485 24.02 -3.52 -7.29
C ASP A 485 22.56 -3.92 -7.05
N ILE A 486 22.30 -4.68 -5.97
CA ILE A 486 20.94 -5.05 -5.53
C ILE A 486 20.13 -3.81 -5.18
N ALA A 487 20.72 -2.88 -4.41
CA ALA A 487 20.07 -1.63 -4.05
C ALA A 487 19.75 -0.76 -5.29
N ALA A 488 20.67 -0.71 -6.27
CA ALA A 488 20.46 0.01 -7.53
C ALA A 488 19.33 -0.62 -8.35
N ALA A 489 19.31 -1.96 -8.48
CA ALA A 489 18.23 -2.68 -9.16
C ALA A 489 16.87 -2.44 -8.48
N ALA A 490 16.81 -2.52 -7.14
CA ALA A 490 15.60 -2.20 -6.38
C ALA A 490 15.16 -0.74 -6.58
N GLY A 491 16.12 0.19 -6.73
CA GLY A 491 15.86 1.58 -7.09
C GLY A 491 15.16 1.73 -8.46
N VAL A 492 15.59 0.96 -9.47
CA VAL A 492 14.90 0.90 -10.78
C VAL A 492 13.47 0.43 -10.62
N LEU A 493 13.23 -0.62 -9.82
CA LEU A 493 11.89 -1.16 -9.63
C LEU A 493 10.95 -0.16 -8.94
N LYS A 494 11.47 0.67 -8.03
CA LYS A 494 10.71 1.66 -7.24
C LYS A 494 10.37 2.94 -8.00
N ASP A 495 11.01 3.22 -9.13
CA ASP A 495 10.68 4.40 -9.93
C ASP A 495 9.33 4.21 -10.64
N SER A 496 8.29 4.88 -10.13
CA SER A 496 6.91 4.78 -10.60
C SER A 496 6.71 5.16 -12.07
N ASN A 497 7.59 5.95 -12.66
CA ASN A 497 7.43 6.43 -14.03
C ASN A 497 8.33 5.71 -15.03
N LEU A 498 9.36 5.01 -14.56
CA LEU A 498 10.40 4.47 -15.41
C LEU A 498 9.86 3.37 -16.32
N LEU A 499 9.09 2.43 -15.76
CA LEU A 499 8.58 1.29 -16.52
C LEU A 499 7.59 1.73 -17.61
N HIS A 500 6.65 2.61 -17.29
CA HIS A 500 5.69 3.14 -18.27
C HIS A 500 6.40 3.94 -19.38
N LYS A 501 7.48 4.67 -19.06
CA LYS A 501 8.27 5.38 -20.09
C LYS A 501 9.06 4.43 -20.98
N ALA A 502 9.65 3.39 -20.41
CA ALA A 502 10.47 2.42 -21.14
C ALA A 502 9.62 1.43 -21.96
N LEU A 503 8.48 1.01 -21.43
CA LEU A 503 7.60 -0.01 -22.00
C LEU A 503 6.13 0.47 -21.97
N PRO A 504 5.75 1.45 -22.82
CA PRO A 504 4.42 2.09 -22.76
C PRO A 504 3.26 1.15 -23.12
N ASN A 505 3.53 0.00 -23.73
CA ASN A 505 2.53 -0.99 -24.11
C ASN A 505 2.30 -2.07 -23.03
N LEU A 506 3.00 -1.99 -21.88
CA LEU A 506 2.84 -2.92 -20.77
C LEU A 506 1.68 -2.45 -19.87
N ASN A 507 0.66 -3.29 -19.73
CA ASN A 507 -0.50 -3.04 -18.86
C ASN A 507 -0.35 -3.70 -17.48
#